data_AF-A0A1V4ZT76-F1
#
_entry.id   AF-A0A1V4ZT76-F1
#
_cell.length_a   1.000
_cell.length_b   1.000
_cell.length_c   1.000
_cell.angle_alpha   90.00
_cell.angle_beta   90.00
_cell.angle_gamma   90.00
#
_symmetry.space_group_name_H-M   'P 1'
#
loop_
_entity.id
_entity.type
_entity.pdbx_description
1 polymer ?
#
loop_
_entity_poly.entity_id
_entity_poly.type
_entity_poly.pdbx_seq_one_letter_code
_entity_poly.pdbx_strand_id
1 'polypeptide(L)'
;MTEKHANEDVEVVVLPGATRKTYSAADRRKIQNVIKDKLLLTSMEPYHKVQVTVKHRPDGSPESLLATMLRAHTYTADIVKVNVDKDYNVKSIERSPKEE
;
A
#
# COMPACT_ATOMS: atom_id res chain seq x y z
N MET A 1 13.19 8.58 -24.72
CA MET A 1 12.46 7.37 -24.30
C MET A 1 12.18 7.55 -22.83
N THR A 2 10.93 7.70 -22.41
CA THR A 2 10.60 7.82 -20.99
C THR A 2 10.82 6.43 -20.39
N GLU A 3 11.87 6.27 -19.58
CA GLU A 3 12.10 5.04 -18.84
C GLU A 3 10.89 4.80 -17.94
N LYS A 4 10.02 3.87 -18.34
CA LYS A 4 8.89 3.44 -17.52
C LYS A 4 9.45 2.85 -16.24
N HIS A 5 9.04 3.39 -15.10
CA HIS A 5 9.44 2.85 -13.82
C HIS A 5 8.92 1.41 -13.71
N ALA A 6 9.75 0.45 -13.27
CA ALA A 6 9.39 -0.98 -13.22
C ALA A 6 8.10 -1.27 -12.45
N ASN A 7 7.71 -0.35 -11.55
CA ASN A 7 6.52 -0.44 -10.73
C ASN A 7 5.34 0.45 -11.16
N GLU A 8 5.41 1.15 -12.30
CA GLU A 8 4.39 2.12 -12.74
C GLU A 8 3.01 1.45 -13.01
N ASP A 9 3.06 0.30 -13.67
CA ASP A 9 1.90 -0.48 -14.10
C ASP A 9 1.43 -1.51 -13.05
N VAL A 10 1.98 -1.48 -11.83
CA VAL A 10 1.65 -2.46 -10.77
C VAL A 10 0.23 -2.27 -10.25
N GLU A 11 -0.51 -3.38 -10.19
CA GLU A 11 -1.87 -3.42 -9.67
C GLU A 11 -1.88 -3.22 -8.14
N VAL A 12 -2.55 -2.15 -7.68
CA VAL A 12 -2.77 -1.88 -6.25
C VAL A 12 -4.23 -2.20 -5.90
N VAL A 13 -4.43 -3.32 -5.23
CA VAL A 13 -5.74 -3.83 -4.83
C VAL A 13 -6.03 -3.47 -3.39
N VAL A 14 -7.05 -2.64 -3.16
CA VAL A 14 -7.53 -2.31 -1.81
C VAL A 14 -8.55 -3.36 -1.38
N LEU A 15 -8.19 -4.16 -0.38
CA LEU A 15 -9.03 -5.21 0.17
C LEU A 15 -9.93 -4.65 1.29
N PRO A 16 -11.19 -5.13 1.40
CA PRO A 16 -12.01 -4.85 2.58
C PRO A 16 -11.27 -5.37 3.83
N GLY A 17 -11.07 -4.49 4.81
CA GLY A 17 -10.44 -4.88 6.08
C GLY A 17 -11.34 -5.83 6.88
N ALA A 18 -10.85 -6.25 8.06
CA ALA A 18 -11.59 -7.15 8.97
C ALA A 18 -13.02 -6.66 9.28
N THR A 19 -13.27 -5.35 9.22
CA THR A 19 -14.57 -4.72 9.43
C THR A 19 -15.51 -4.72 8.22
N ARG A 20 -15.19 -5.40 7.10
CA ARG A 20 -15.98 -5.45 5.86
C ARG A 20 -16.51 -4.07 5.42
N LYS A 21 -15.71 -3.01 5.61
CA LYS A 21 -16.08 -1.67 5.15
C LYS A 21 -15.97 -1.59 3.63
N THR A 22 -17.02 -1.06 3.00
CA THR A 22 -17.00 -0.67 1.59
C THR A 22 -16.35 0.71 1.50
N TYR A 23 -15.13 0.79 0.97
CA TYR A 23 -14.49 2.09 0.72
C TYR A 23 -15.16 2.80 -0.44
N SER A 24 -15.36 4.11 -0.30
CA SER A 24 -15.78 4.95 -1.41
C SER A 24 -14.75 4.91 -2.54
N ALA A 25 -15.18 5.17 -3.78
CA ALA A 25 -14.25 5.23 -4.91
C ALA A 25 -13.16 6.30 -4.72
N ALA A 26 -13.48 7.40 -4.02
CA ALA A 26 -12.53 8.45 -3.70
C ALA A 26 -11.45 7.98 -2.71
N ASP A 27 -11.84 7.28 -1.65
CA ASP A 27 -10.88 6.77 -0.66
C ASP A 27 -9.98 5.69 -1.25
N ARG A 28 -10.53 4.81 -2.10
CA ARG A 28 -9.72 3.83 -2.83
C ARG A 28 -8.63 4.49 -3.67
N ARG A 29 -8.97 5.56 -4.41
CA ARG A 29 -7.99 6.31 -5.21
C ARG A 29 -6.93 6.95 -4.33
N LYS A 30 -7.31 7.56 -3.20
CA LYS A 30 -6.33 8.13 -2.25
C LYS A 30 -5.35 7.08 -1.74
N ILE A 31 -5.86 5.93 -1.31
CA ILE A 31 -5.04 4.81 -0.84
C ILE A 31 -4.09 4.34 -1.94
N GLN A 32 -4.60 4.12 -3.15
CA GLN A 32 -3.79 3.67 -4.29
C GLN A 32 -2.67 4.67 -4.61
N ASN A 33 -2.96 5.96 -4.62
CA ASN A 33 -1.96 7.00 -4.87
C ASN A 33 -0.88 7.00 -3.79
N VAL A 34 -1.26 6.95 -2.52
CA VAL A 34 -0.30 6.87 -1.41
C VAL A 34 0.67 5.70 -1.58
N ILE A 35 0.15 4.53 -1.93
CA ILE A 35 0.96 3.32 -2.12
C ILE A 35 1.84 3.43 -3.37
N LYS A 36 1.31 3.96 -4.47
CA LYS A 36 2.10 4.19 -5.68
C LYS A 36 3.24 5.17 -5.44
N ASP A 37 2.92 6.36 -4.95
CA ASP A 37 3.88 7.45 -4.79
C ASP A 37 4.91 7.20 -3.69
N LYS A 38 4.51 6.56 -2.57
CA LYS A 38 5.38 6.43 -1.39
C LYS A 38 6.08 5.09 -1.27
N LEU A 39 5.61 4.05 -1.95
CA LEU A 39 6.20 2.72 -1.89
C LEU A 39 6.72 2.29 -3.26
N LEU A 40 5.84 2.19 -4.26
CA LEU A 40 6.16 1.57 -5.55
C LEU A 40 7.15 2.38 -6.38
N LEU A 41 6.90 3.68 -6.56
CA LEU A 41 7.79 4.58 -7.33
C LEU A 41 9.10 4.90 -6.60
N THR A 42 9.19 4.58 -5.31
CA THR A 42 10.43 4.73 -4.52
C THR A 42 11.24 3.44 -4.45
N SER A 43 10.68 2.32 -4.89
CA SER A 43 11.32 1.00 -4.80
C SER A 43 12.03 0.66 -6.09
N MET A 44 13.30 0.25 -5.98
CA MET A 44 14.06 -0.33 -7.09
C MET A 44 13.68 -1.80 -7.34
N GLU A 45 13.03 -2.45 -6.36
CA GLU A 45 12.55 -3.82 -6.49
C GLU A 45 11.28 -3.87 -7.35
N PRO A 46 11.20 -4.72 -8.37
CA PRO A 46 9.99 -4.90 -9.16
C PRO A 46 8.94 -5.73 -8.41
N TYR A 47 7.70 -5.27 -8.45
CA TYR A 47 6.55 -5.95 -7.84
C TYR A 47 5.53 -6.38 -8.90
N HIS A 48 4.83 -7.49 -8.68
CA HIS A 48 3.72 -7.91 -9.53
C HIS A 48 2.38 -7.32 -9.07
N LYS A 49 2.19 -7.26 -7.75
CA LYS A 49 0.92 -6.90 -7.15
C LYS A 49 1.12 -6.34 -5.77
N VAL A 50 0.31 -5.34 -5.42
CA VAL A 50 0.19 -4.86 -4.04
C VAL A 50 -1.21 -5.06 -3.54
N GLN A 51 -1.33 -5.70 -2.39
CA GLN A 51 -2.58 -5.80 -1.65
C GLN A 51 -2.53 -4.86 -0.46
N VAL A 52 -3.58 -4.06 -0.29
CA VAL A 52 -3.63 -3.04 0.75
C VAL A 52 -4.85 -3.27 1.62
N THR A 53 -4.62 -3.35 2.93
CA THR A 53 -5.69 -3.44 3.92
C THR A 53 -5.66 -2.21 4.81
N VAL A 54 -6.81 -1.56 5.04
CA VAL A 54 -6.88 -0.40 5.93
C VAL A 54 -7.25 -0.85 7.34
N LYS A 55 -6.37 -0.55 8.30
CA LYS A 55 -6.67 -0.62 9.73
C LYS A 55 -7.34 0.68 10.14
N HIS A 56 -8.46 0.55 10.86
CA HIS A 56 -9.23 1.67 11.37
C HIS A 56 -9.11 1.74 12.88
N ARG A 57 -9.24 2.96 13.41
CA ARG A 57 -9.44 3.19 14.84
C ARG A 57 -10.86 2.77 15.27
N PRO A 58 -11.14 2.69 16.58
CA PRO A 58 -12.47 2.40 17.10
C PRO A 58 -13.55 3.40 16.66
N ASP A 59 -13.18 4.66 16.37
CA ASP A 59 -14.06 5.70 15.83
C ASP A 59 -14.38 5.51 14.33
N GLY A 60 -13.81 4.48 13.69
CA GLY A 60 -14.00 4.18 12.28
C GLY A 60 -13.13 5.01 11.32
N SER A 61 -12.27 5.90 11.82
CA SER A 61 -11.29 6.65 11.02
C SER A 61 -10.12 5.75 10.60
N PRO A 62 -9.48 5.99 9.43
CA PRO A 62 -8.28 5.25 9.05
C PRO A 62 -7.13 5.56 10.02
N GLU A 63 -6.37 4.52 10.35
CA GLU A 63 -5.20 4.57 11.23
C GLU A 63 -3.92 4.23 10.47
N SER A 64 -3.96 3.13 9.72
CA SER A 64 -2.81 2.66 8.95
C SER A 64 -3.24 1.84 7.74
N LEU A 65 -2.38 1.80 6.73
CA LEU A 65 -2.48 0.98 5.54
C LEU A 65 -1.43 -0.12 5.65
N LEU A 66 -1.87 -1.37 5.65
CA LEU A 66 -0.98 -2.52 5.57
C LEU A 66 -0.86 -2.92 4.09
N ALA A 67 0.30 -2.69 3.50
CA ALA A 67 0.61 -3.00 2.11
C ALA A 67 1.47 -4.25 2.04
N THR A 68 0.96 -5.28 1.38
CA THR A 68 1.68 -6.51 1.06
C THR A 68 2.06 -6.45 -0.42
N MET A 69 3.36 -6.31 -0.70
CA MET A 69 3.90 -6.13 -2.04
C MET A 69 4.57 -7.42 -2.50
N LEU A 70 3.97 -8.11 -3.47
CA LEU A 70 4.50 -9.36 -4.02
C LEU A 70 5.61 -9.07 -5.04
N ARG A 71 6.82 -9.54 -4.77
CA ARG A 71 7.98 -9.32 -5.66
C ARG A 71 7.83 -10.06 -6.98
N ALA A 72 8.40 -9.50 -8.04
CA ALA A 72 8.25 -10.04 -9.39
C ALA A 72 9.13 -11.27 -9.65
N HIS A 73 10.32 -11.31 -9.04
CA HIS A 73 11.33 -12.34 -9.33
C HIS A 73 11.52 -13.33 -8.18
N THR A 74 10.80 -13.14 -7.08
CA THR A 74 10.89 -13.99 -5.90
C THR A 74 9.49 -14.32 -5.41
N TYR A 75 9.31 -15.52 -4.85
CA TYR A 75 8.05 -15.93 -4.20
C TYR A 75 7.87 -15.30 -2.81
N THR A 76 8.43 -14.11 -2.60
CA THR A 76 8.42 -13.40 -1.32
C THR A 76 7.62 -12.10 -1.42
N ALA A 77 7.09 -11.65 -0.28
CA ALA A 77 6.34 -10.42 -0.19
C ALA A 77 6.96 -9.49 0.85
N ASP A 78 7.06 -8.20 0.50
CA ASP A 78 7.41 -7.16 1.46
C ASP A 78 6.14 -6.65 2.13
N ILE A 79 6.15 -6.60 3.46
CA ILE A 79 5.05 -6.05 4.23
C ILE A 79 5.47 -4.67 4.73
N VAL A 80 4.66 -3.66 4.41
CA VAL A 80 4.89 -2.28 4.80
C VAL A 80 3.63 -1.72 5.45
N LYS A 81 3.79 -1.16 6.63
CA LYS A 81 2.74 -0.44 7.34
C LYS A 81 2.93 1.06 7.15
N VAL A 82 1.95 1.71 6.54
CA VAL A 82 1.91 3.16 6.33
C VAL A 82 0.92 3.74 7.33
N ASN A 83 1.40 4.45 8.34
CA ASN A 83 0.53 5.14 9.29
C ASN A 83 -0.02 6.41 8.61
N VAL A 84 -1.34 6.60 8.67
CA VAL A 84 -2.03 7.70 8.00
C VAL A 84 -2.91 8.49 8.97
N ASP A 85 -3.24 9.72 8.59
CA ASP A 85 -4.32 10.47 9.23
C ASP A 85 -5.70 10.10 8.65
N LYS A 86 -6.74 10.79 9.13
CA LYS A 86 -8.13 10.61 8.70
C LYS A 86 -8.36 10.89 7.21
N ASP A 87 -7.48 11.65 6.58
CA ASP A 87 -7.55 12.09 5.18
C ASP A 87 -6.62 11.28 4.26
N TYR A 88 -6.00 10.21 4.79
CA TYR A 88 -5.00 9.37 4.14
C TYR A 88 -3.65 10.05 3.91
N ASN A 89 -3.33 11.15 4.59
CA ASN A 89 -1.97 11.71 4.55
C ASN A 89 -1.02 10.83 5.35
N VAL A 90 0.15 10.57 4.78
CA VAL A 90 1.18 9.71 5.40
C VAL A 90 1.83 10.43 6.57
N LYS A 91 1.83 9.78 7.73
CA LYS A 91 2.56 10.21 8.93
C LYS A 91 3.91 9.51 9.05
N SER A 92 3.94 8.21 8.83
CA SER A 92 5.17 7.41 8.90
C SER A 92 5.02 6.12 8.10
N ILE A 93 6.17 5.52 7.74
CA ILE A 93 6.25 4.27 6.99
C ILE A 93 7.15 3.32 7.78
N GLU A 94 6.58 2.20 8.20
CA GLU A 94 7.25 1.12 8.92
C GLU A 94 7.38 -0.06 7.94
N ARG A 95 8.61 -0.43 7.59
CA ARG A 95 8.87 -1.62 6.77
C ARG A 95 9.15 -2.77 7.72
N SER A 96 8.48 -3.92 7.54
CA SER A 96 8.84 -5.10 8.32
C SER A 96 10.33 -5.42 8.07
N PRO A 97 11.10 -5.77 9.11
CA PRO A 97 12.47 -6.21 8.92
C PRO A 97 12.45 -7.42 7.99
N LYS A 98 13.35 -7.43 6.99
CA LYS A 98 13.66 -8.65 6.27
C LYS A 98 14.17 -9.64 7.33
N GLU A 99 13.52 -10.80 7.48
CA GLU A 99 14.19 -11.91 8.14
C GLU A 99 15.47 -12.16 7.33
N GLU A 100 16.63 -11.91 7.96
CA GLU A 100 17.97 -12.23 7.45
C GLU A 100 18.20 -13.74 7.43
#